data_AF-A0A1M6A0K5-F1
#
_entry.id   AF-A0A1M6A0K5-F1
#
_cell.length_a   1.000
_cell.length_b   1.000
_cell.length_c   1.000
_cell.angle_alpha   90.00
_cell.angle_beta   90.00
_cell.angle_gamma   90.00
#
_symmetry.space_group_name_H-M   'P 1'
#
loop_
_entity.id
_entity.type
_entity.pdbx_description
1 polymer ?
#
loop_
_entity_poly.entity_id
_entity_poly.type
_entity_poly.pdbx_seq_one_letter_code
_entity_poly.pdbx_strand_id
1 'polypeptide(L)'
;MKKLPDTETNKKAYRARKRVEEIKGFYQHLLAYCLFTPFTIFINYKTYWDYKWFWYSVISWGIAVAIHGFIVFVHKGKFGRKWEERKIQEFMRKEENKWN
;
A
#
# COMPACT_ATOMS: atom_id res chain seq x y z
N MET A 1 27.66 -29.92 -15.56
CA MET A 1 26.93 -28.64 -15.58
C MET A 1 26.87 -28.09 -14.16
N LYS A 2 27.71 -27.10 -13.84
CA LYS A 2 27.78 -26.54 -12.49
C LYS A 2 26.61 -25.56 -12.31
N LYS A 3 25.48 -26.03 -11.78
CA LYS A 3 24.38 -25.16 -11.34
C LYS A 3 24.77 -24.56 -9.98
N LEU A 4 24.50 -23.25 -9.85
CA LEU A 4 24.35 -22.38 -8.66
C LEU A 4 25.25 -21.12 -8.77
N PRO A 5 24.69 -19.92 -8.50
CA PRO A 5 23.90 -19.66 -7.30
C PRO A 5 22.41 -19.38 -7.55
N ASP A 6 21.57 -20.15 -6.85
CA ASP A 6 20.12 -20.02 -6.70
C ASP A 6 19.68 -18.66 -6.08
N THR A 7 20.60 -17.91 -5.47
CA THR A 7 20.27 -16.76 -4.63
C THR A 7 19.60 -15.58 -5.34
N GLU A 8 19.99 -15.22 -6.57
CA GLU A 8 19.38 -14.07 -7.27
C GLU A 8 17.96 -14.38 -7.79
N THR A 9 17.74 -15.59 -8.30
CA THR A 9 16.41 -16.07 -8.72
C THR A 9 15.50 -16.21 -7.50
N ASN A 10 16.02 -16.77 -6.40
CA ASN A 10 15.31 -16.92 -5.13
C ASN A 10 14.96 -15.55 -4.51
N LYS A 11 15.87 -14.57 -4.55
CA LYS A 11 15.59 -13.16 -4.13
C LYS A 11 14.53 -12.48 -4.99
N LYS A 12 14.50 -12.72 -6.31
CA LYS A 12 13.47 -12.16 -7.20
C LYS A 12 12.10 -12.81 -6.93
N ALA A 13 12.06 -14.13 -6.80
CA ALA A 13 10.86 -14.89 -6.47
C ALA A 13 10.31 -14.51 -5.08
N TYR A 14 11.16 -14.41 -4.06
CA TYR A 14 10.80 -13.98 -2.71
C TYR A 14 10.18 -12.58 -2.69
N ARG A 15 10.81 -11.61 -3.39
CA ARG A 15 10.27 -10.25 -3.54
C ARG A 15 8.91 -10.23 -4.25
N ALA A 16 8.74 -11.08 -5.27
CA ALA A 16 7.46 -11.20 -5.96
C ALA A 16 6.37 -11.78 -5.04
N ARG A 17 6.67 -12.83 -4.27
CA ARG A 17 5.72 -13.43 -3.31
C ARG A 17 5.31 -12.45 -2.21
N LYS A 18 6.28 -11.74 -1.62
CA LYS A 18 6.01 -10.72 -0.60
C LYS A 18 5.09 -9.63 -1.11
N ARG A 19 5.27 -9.21 -2.37
CA ARG A 19 4.41 -8.21 -3.00
C ARG A 19 2.98 -8.69 -3.21
N VAL A 20 2.80 -9.97 -3.58
CA VAL A 20 1.47 -10.58 -3.69
C VAL A 20 0.79 -10.66 -2.33
N GLU A 21 1.53 -10.99 -1.29
CA GLU A 21 1.03 -11.05 0.09
C GLU A 21 0.58 -9.68 0.61
N GLU A 22 1.35 -8.63 0.34
CA GLU A 22 0.97 -7.24 0.68
C GLU A 22 -0.28 -6.78 -0.08
N ILE A 23 -0.40 -7.12 -1.37
CA ILE A 23 -1.59 -6.83 -2.17
C ILE A 23 -2.81 -7.59 -1.60
N LYS A 24 -2.65 -8.85 -1.21
CA LYS A 24 -3.72 -9.63 -0.56
C LYS A 24 -4.14 -8.99 0.77
N GLY A 25 -3.19 -8.54 1.59
CA GLY A 25 -3.47 -7.82 2.83
C GLY A 25 -4.29 -6.54 2.58
N PHE A 26 -3.93 -5.77 1.57
CA PHE A 26 -4.73 -4.61 1.16
C PHE A 26 -6.16 -4.99 0.76
N TYR A 27 -6.34 -6.04 -0.05
CA TYR A 27 -7.67 -6.51 -0.44
C TYR A 27 -8.51 -6.96 0.77
N GLN A 28 -7.91 -7.55 1.80
CA GLN A 28 -8.62 -7.91 3.03
C GLN A 28 -9.17 -6.66 3.74
N HIS A 29 -8.35 -5.61 3.88
CA HIS A 29 -8.80 -4.35 4.47
C HIS A 29 -9.85 -3.64 3.61
N LEU A 30 -9.70 -3.66 2.29
CA LEU A 30 -10.67 -3.08 1.36
C LEU A 30 -12.01 -3.82 1.42
N LEU A 31 -12.00 -5.16 1.43
CA LEU A 31 -13.19 -5.98 1.59
C LEU A 31 -13.87 -5.72 2.94
N ALA A 32 -13.09 -5.68 4.03
CA ALA A 32 -13.60 -5.34 5.34
C ALA A 32 -14.28 -3.95 5.34
N TYR A 33 -13.67 -2.95 4.70
CA TYR A 33 -14.27 -1.62 4.55
C TYR A 33 -15.57 -1.65 3.75
N CYS A 34 -15.61 -2.38 2.62
CA CYS A 34 -16.82 -2.51 1.80
C CYS A 34 -17.97 -3.21 2.53
N LEU A 35 -17.70 -4.14 3.45
CA LEU A 35 -18.73 -4.82 4.25
C LEU A 35 -19.12 -4.02 5.50
N PHE A 36 -18.15 -3.38 6.15
CA PHE A 36 -18.35 -2.61 7.39
C PHE A 36 -19.07 -1.27 7.14
N THR A 37 -18.82 -0.64 5.99
CA THR A 37 -19.46 0.63 5.59
C THR A 37 -20.99 0.51 5.54
N PRO A 38 -21.59 -0.40 4.74
CA PRO A 38 -23.05 -0.54 4.68
C PRO A 38 -23.64 -1.01 6.01
N PHE A 39 -22.92 -1.83 6.78
CA PHE A 39 -23.34 -2.22 8.12
C PHE A 39 -23.48 -1.02 9.07
N THR A 40 -22.48 -0.11 9.05
CA THR A 40 -22.50 1.12 9.86
C THR A 40 -23.61 2.07 9.41
N ILE A 41 -23.81 2.21 8.10
CA ILE A 41 -24.89 3.02 7.51
C ILE A 41 -26.25 2.47 7.93
N PHE A 42 -26.43 1.15 7.90
CA PHE A 42 -27.68 0.49 8.32
C PHE A 42 -28.00 0.72 9.80
N ILE A 43 -27.00 0.65 10.68
CA ILE A 43 -27.17 0.95 12.11
C ILE A 43 -27.59 2.41 12.28
N ASN A 44 -26.92 3.37 11.63
CA ASN A 44 -27.29 4.77 11.74
C ASN A 44 -28.73 5.03 11.27
N TYR A 45 -29.12 4.43 10.14
CA TYR A 45 -30.50 4.47 9.61
C TYR A 45 -31.52 3.98 10.64
N LYS A 46 -31.19 2.91 11.39
CA LYS A 46 -32.10 2.31 12.38
C LYS A 46 -32.17 3.04 13.71
N THR A 47 -31.10 3.71 14.14
CA THR A 47 -31.04 4.29 15.50
C THR A 47 -31.45 5.77 15.53
N TYR A 48 -30.86 6.63 14.69
CA TYR A 48 -31.08 8.08 14.74
C TYR A 48 -30.92 8.72 13.36
N TRP A 49 -32.02 9.21 12.78
CA TRP A 49 -32.02 9.82 11.45
C TRP A 49 -31.44 11.24 11.42
N ASP A 50 -31.63 12.00 12.50
CA ASP A 50 -31.21 13.39 12.57
C ASP A 50 -29.69 13.56 12.73
N TYR A 51 -29.00 12.55 13.26
CA TYR A 51 -27.55 12.59 13.45
C TYR A 51 -26.83 11.46 12.70
N LYS A 52 -26.33 11.80 11.50
CA LYS A 52 -25.63 10.90 10.58
C LYS A 52 -24.17 10.67 10.97
N TRP A 53 -23.94 10.08 12.15
CA TRP A 53 -22.59 9.84 12.68
C TRP A 53 -21.75 8.88 11.81
N PHE A 54 -22.37 8.10 10.93
CA PHE A 54 -21.67 7.16 10.05
C PHE A 54 -20.60 7.83 9.18
N TRP A 55 -20.77 9.11 8.83
CA TRP A 55 -19.78 9.85 8.02
C TRP A 55 -18.40 9.87 8.68
N TYR A 56 -18.32 10.06 10.00
CA TYR A 56 -17.04 10.06 10.69
C TYR A 56 -16.34 8.71 10.59
N SER A 57 -17.08 7.61 10.73
CA SER A 57 -16.53 6.25 10.59
C SER A 57 -16.11 5.95 9.16
N VAL A 58 -16.98 6.26 8.18
CA VAL A 58 -16.72 6.01 6.76
C VAL A 58 -15.53 6.83 6.26
N ILE A 59 -15.44 8.11 6.62
CA ILE A 59 -14.33 8.98 6.23
C ILE A 59 -13.03 8.50 6.90
N SER A 60 -13.04 8.22 8.20
CA SER A 60 -11.83 7.80 8.92
C SER A 60 -11.29 6.48 8.37
N TRP A 61 -12.17 5.49 8.16
CA TRP A 61 -11.79 4.22 7.57
C TRP A 61 -11.39 4.35 6.09
N GLY A 62 -12.09 5.19 5.32
CA GLY A 62 -11.77 5.46 3.93
C GLY A 62 -10.37 6.04 3.77
N ILE A 63 -9.97 6.96 4.64
CA ILE A 63 -8.61 7.52 4.67
C ILE A 63 -7.58 6.42 4.99
N ALA A 64 -7.84 5.57 5.98
CA ALA A 64 -6.92 4.49 6.36
C ALA A 64 -6.70 3.50 5.20
N VAL A 65 -7.76 3.06 4.52
CA VAL A 65 -7.67 2.17 3.36
C VAL A 65 -6.98 2.86 2.18
N ALA A 66 -7.30 4.14 1.92
CA ALA A 66 -6.67 4.91 0.85
C ALA A 66 -5.15 5.04 1.05
N ILE A 67 -4.70 5.36 2.27
CA ILE A 67 -3.28 5.42 2.61
C ILE A 67 -2.62 4.05 2.43
N HIS A 68 -3.24 2.97 2.92
CA HIS A 68 -2.70 1.63 2.77
C HIS A 68 -2.57 1.23 1.29
N GLY A 69 -3.57 1.55 0.47
CA GLY A 69 -3.54 1.36 -0.98
C GLY A 69 -2.43 2.15 -1.63
N PHE A 70 -2.26 3.42 -1.27
CA PHE A 70 -1.17 4.25 -1.77
C PHE A 70 0.20 3.63 -1.45
N ILE A 71 0.40 3.12 -0.23
CA ILE A 71 1.66 2.47 0.17
C ILE A 71 1.91 1.20 -0.66
N VAL A 72 0.91 0.34 -0.82
CA VAL A 72 1.05 -0.94 -1.53
C VAL A 72 1.27 -0.73 -3.04
N PHE A 73 0.49 0.16 -3.67
CA PHE A 73 0.53 0.36 -5.12
C PHE A 73 1.54 1.41 -5.58
N VAL A 74 1.76 2.48 -4.80
CA VAL A 74 2.72 3.53 -5.16
C VAL A 74 4.06 3.21 -4.56
N HIS A 75 4.19 3.22 -3.23
CA HIS A 75 5.50 3.13 -2.57
C HIS A 75 6.19 1.78 -2.81
N LYS A 76 5.46 0.67 -2.68
CA LYS A 76 5.98 -0.68 -2.92
C LYS A 76 5.70 -1.20 -4.32
N GLY A 77 5.05 -0.43 -5.20
CA GLY A 77 4.72 -0.79 -6.58
C GLY A 77 5.76 -0.37 -7.62
N LYS A 78 5.42 -0.46 -8.91
CA LYS A 78 6.33 -0.10 -10.02
C LYS A 78 6.73 1.39 -9.96
N PHE A 79 5.83 2.23 -9.45
CA PHE A 79 6.05 3.68 -9.39
C PHE A 79 7.04 4.07 -8.29
N GLY A 80 6.96 3.42 -7.12
CA GLY A 80 7.86 3.65 -5.99
C GLY A 80 9.29 3.22 -6.28
N ARG A 81 9.49 2.09 -6.96
CA ARG A 81 10.83 1.70 -7.44
C ARG A 81 11.47 2.77 -8.33
N LYS A 82 10.70 3.34 -9.25
CA LYS A 82 11.17 4.42 -10.13
C LYS A 82 11.40 5.73 -9.37
N TRP A 83 10.70 5.95 -8.26
CA TRP A 83 10.94 7.09 -7.38
C TRP A 83 12.20 6.91 -6.53
N GLU A 84 12.39 5.73 -5.91
CA GLU A 84 13.61 5.39 -5.17
C GLU A 84 14.85 5.51 -6.05
N GLU A 85 14.80 4.92 -7.25
CA GLU A 85 15.90 4.93 -8.20
C GLU A 85 16.28 6.36 -8.64
N ARG A 86 15.28 7.24 -8.82
CA ARG A 86 15.51 8.68 -9.07
C ARG A 86 16.15 9.37 -7.87
N LYS A 87 15.69 9.09 -6.64
CA LYS A 87 16.25 9.72 -5.44
C LYS A 87 17.69 9.27 -5.18
N ILE A 88 18.01 8.00 -5.41
CA ILE A 88 19.38 7.48 -5.32
C ILE A 88 20.30 8.20 -6.31
N GLN A 89 19.86 8.35 -7.57
CA GLN A 89 20.64 9.10 -8.56
C GLN A 89 20.83 10.57 -8.17
N GLU A 90 19.81 11.19 -7.58
CA GLU A 90 19.89 12.57 -7.10
C GLU A 90 20.89 12.72 -5.94
N PHE A 91 20.96 11.75 -5.03
CA PHE A 91 21.96 11.72 -3.96
C PHE A 91 23.37 11.50 -4.50
N MET A 92 23.58 10.54 -5.40
CA MET A 92 24.91 10.30 -5.99
C MET A 92 25.44 11.53 -6.74
N ARG A 93 24.57 12.21 -7.52
CA ARG A 93 24.94 13.45 -8.22
C ARG A 93 25.25 14.60 -7.25
N LYS A 94 24.56 14.66 -6.10
CA LYS A 94 24.84 15.65 -5.05
C LYS A 94 26.17 15.37 -4.35
N GLU A 95 26.55 14.12 -4.14
CA GLU A 95 27.87 13.78 -3.59
C GLU A 95 28.98 14.06 -4.60
N GLU A 96 28.81 13.70 -5.87
CA GLU A 96 29.78 13.97 -6.94
C GLU A 96 30.05 15.47 -7.13
N ASN A 97 29.02 16.32 -7.02
CA ASN A 97 29.16 17.79 -7.04
C ASN A 97 29.72 18.38 -5.74
N LYS A 98 29.80 17.62 -4.65
CA LYS A 98 30.36 18.08 -3.37
C LYS A 98 31.85 17.79 -3.24
N TRP A 99 32.36 16.88 -4.08
CA TRP A 99 33.77 16.48 -4.15
C TRP A 99 34.50 17.04 -5.39
N ASN A 100 33.78 17.78 -6.26
CA ASN A 100 34.34 18.68 -7.28
C ASN A 100 34.28 20.13 -6.79
#